data_AF-A0A9N8EDR0-F1
#
_entry.id   AF-A0A9N8EDR0-F1
#
_cell.length_a   1.000
_cell.length_b   1.000
_cell.length_c   1.000
_cell.angle_alpha   90.00
_cell.angle_beta   90.00
_cell.angle_gamma   90.00
#
_symmetry.space_group_name_H-M   'P 1'
#
loop_
_entity.id
_entity.type
_entity.pdbx_description
1 polymer ?
#
loop_
_entity_poly.entity_id
_entity_poly.type
_entity_poly.pdbx_seq_one_letter_code
_entity_poly.pdbx_strand_id
1 'polypeptide(L)'
;MADSNSNIAIIEDTSSATNSTPSIRASSRKNRVYVFRDFLLKTYGNHNNGSADCLLKPGAVMLDVAGGKGDLSWLLLNADGIESIVLDPRSLASANHLIRSVHWLEEHPKEAKLRAVPSRLTHQPLAALVPMIIEKRDQRRQGQIADRQDKEFLEPRHLQLKLDTALVEAIRQSIQEESVAATNRQHCPSTWLRFWDANMKSNCGQQVTASEPCFLPESERHQEVDAEQTIQNASEAWGLLQRIQLIVGFHPDQATEACLDLAVLLKVPVAIVPCCVFPSEFPDRRLEIEQENYDGAVTRTTTRVRDYHQLLLYLQQKQPKLRKDTLAFHQTETSRNIVLYALPEEI
;
A
#
# COMPACT_ATOMS: atom_id res chain seq x y z
N MET A 1 76.32 13.89 -26.53
CA MET A 1 75.94 12.64 -25.82
C MET A 1 74.48 12.80 -25.48
N ALA A 2 73.66 12.05 -26.18
CA ALA A 2 72.25 12.32 -26.39
C ALA A 2 71.37 11.68 -25.32
N ASP A 3 70.22 12.30 -25.13
CA ASP A 3 69.12 11.95 -24.24
C ASP A 3 68.66 10.50 -24.38
N SER A 4 68.23 9.91 -23.27
CA SER A 4 67.42 8.69 -23.27
C SER A 4 66.47 8.74 -22.07
N ASN A 5 65.29 9.29 -22.34
CA ASN A 5 64.08 9.21 -21.52
C ASN A 5 63.69 7.74 -21.30
N SER A 6 63.67 7.28 -20.05
CA SER A 6 62.94 6.09 -19.64
C SER A 6 61.66 6.50 -18.91
N ASN A 7 60.57 6.52 -19.68
CA ASN A 7 59.20 6.61 -19.19
C ASN A 7 58.90 5.44 -18.23
N ILE A 8 58.82 5.72 -16.92
CA ILE A 8 58.16 4.82 -15.97
C ILE A 8 56.67 5.13 -16.03
N ALA A 9 55.92 4.25 -16.70
CA ALA A 9 54.48 4.30 -16.73
C ALA A 9 53.92 4.13 -15.32
N ILE A 10 53.31 5.19 -14.79
CA ILE A 10 52.40 5.13 -13.66
C ILE A 10 51.16 4.38 -14.16
N ILE A 11 51.02 3.12 -13.79
CA ILE A 11 49.75 2.39 -13.94
C ILE A 11 48.84 2.93 -12.83
N GLU A 12 47.96 3.85 -13.21
CA GLU A 12 46.79 4.23 -12.42
C GLU A 12 45.87 3.02 -12.29
N ASP A 13 45.95 2.33 -11.15
CA ASP A 13 44.98 1.32 -10.78
C ASP A 13 43.70 2.03 -10.29
N THR A 14 42.93 2.56 -11.24
CA THR A 14 41.60 3.15 -11.03
C THR A 14 40.58 2.02 -10.79
N SER A 15 40.75 1.30 -9.69
CA SER A 15 39.66 0.49 -9.14
C SER A 15 38.68 1.43 -8.46
N SER A 16 37.61 1.78 -9.17
CA SER A 16 36.43 2.43 -8.60
C SER A 16 35.75 1.46 -7.62
N ALA A 17 36.28 1.39 -6.40
CA ALA A 17 35.63 0.71 -5.30
C ALA A 17 34.31 1.43 -5.02
N THR A 18 33.21 0.86 -5.48
CA THR A 18 31.87 1.25 -5.02
C THR A 18 31.82 0.96 -3.53
N ASN A 19 31.88 2.01 -2.71
CA ASN A 19 31.69 1.96 -1.27
C ASN A 19 30.25 1.53 -0.96
N SER A 20 29.92 0.25 -1.18
CA SER A 20 28.67 -0.33 -0.72
C SER A 20 28.77 -0.47 0.80
N THR A 21 28.10 0.44 1.50
CA THR A 21 27.92 0.31 2.95
C THR A 21 27.22 -1.02 3.22
N PRO A 22 27.70 -1.85 4.16
CA PRO A 22 27.09 -3.16 4.41
C PRO A 22 25.59 -2.99 4.70
N SER A 23 24.76 -3.86 4.10
CA SER A 23 23.32 -3.82 4.29
C SER A 23 22.96 -4.09 5.76
N ILE A 24 22.50 -3.07 6.46
CA ILE A 24 22.07 -3.16 7.87
C ILE A 24 20.59 -3.54 7.89
N ARG A 25 20.21 -4.54 8.71
CA ARG A 25 18.82 -5.03 8.81
C ARG A 25 17.84 -3.93 9.19
N ALA A 26 18.26 -3.01 10.07
CA ALA A 26 17.47 -1.83 10.46
C ALA A 26 17.04 -0.97 9.26
N SER A 27 17.87 -0.90 8.21
CA SER A 27 17.63 -0.10 7.00
C SER A 27 16.94 -0.90 5.87
N SER A 28 16.48 -2.12 6.15
CA SER A 28 15.84 -2.97 5.15
C SER A 28 14.58 -2.32 4.58
N ARG A 29 14.40 -2.43 3.24
CA ARG A 29 13.17 -1.98 2.56
C ARG A 29 11.92 -2.67 3.12
N LYS A 30 12.07 -3.90 3.65
CA LYS A 30 10.99 -4.67 4.28
C LYS A 30 10.49 -4.02 5.58
N ASN A 31 11.26 -3.13 6.21
CA ASN A 31 10.84 -2.45 7.44
C ASN A 31 9.89 -1.28 7.17
N ARG A 32 9.81 -0.79 5.93
CA ARG A 32 9.02 0.41 5.59
C ARG A 32 7.51 0.21 5.81
N VAL A 33 7.01 -1.01 5.59
CA VAL A 33 5.60 -1.36 5.83
C VAL A 33 5.21 -1.19 7.30
N TYR A 34 6.14 -1.45 8.24
CA TYR A 34 5.90 -1.28 9.67
C TYR A 34 5.80 0.20 10.04
N VAL A 35 6.64 1.05 9.43
CA VAL A 35 6.55 2.51 9.62
C VAL A 35 5.21 3.05 9.12
N PHE A 36 4.74 2.57 7.96
CA PHE A 36 3.43 2.95 7.46
C PHE A 36 2.29 2.43 8.33
N ARG A 37 2.34 1.17 8.78
CA ARG A 37 1.41 0.60 9.76
C ARG A 37 1.33 1.46 11.03
N ASP A 38 2.46 1.81 11.62
CA ASP A 38 2.51 2.61 12.85
C ASP A 38 1.93 4.01 12.64
N PHE A 39 2.17 4.61 11.46
CA PHE A 39 1.50 5.84 11.06
C PHE A 39 -0.03 5.67 11.02
N LEU A 40 -0.54 4.61 10.39
CA LEU A 40 -1.99 4.36 10.31
C LEU A 40 -2.62 4.19 11.70
N LEU A 41 -2.01 3.39 12.57
CA LEU A 41 -2.51 3.16 13.94
C LEU A 41 -2.48 4.45 14.76
N LYS A 42 -1.41 5.26 14.65
CA LYS A 42 -1.32 6.55 15.34
C LYS A 42 -2.36 7.55 14.85
N THR A 43 -2.58 7.60 13.53
CA THR A 43 -3.44 8.61 12.89
C THR A 43 -4.93 8.26 12.98
N TYR A 44 -5.28 6.98 12.84
CA TYR A 44 -6.67 6.51 12.72
C TYR A 44 -7.13 5.55 13.82
N GLY A 45 -6.23 5.11 14.71
CA GLY A 45 -6.53 4.19 15.81
C GLY A 45 -6.74 4.83 17.19
N ASN A 46 -6.46 6.13 17.36
CA ASN A 46 -6.54 6.81 18.66
C ASN A 46 -7.74 7.77 18.76
N HIS A 47 -8.49 7.67 19.86
CA HIS A 47 -9.59 8.60 20.25
C HIS A 47 -9.13 10.03 20.64
N ASN A 48 -7.82 10.29 20.72
CA ASN A 48 -7.28 11.48 21.38
C ASN A 48 -7.23 12.76 20.52
N ASN A 49 -7.73 12.74 19.28
CA ASN A 49 -7.76 13.92 18.39
C ASN A 49 -9.09 14.68 18.44
N GLY A 50 -9.97 14.43 19.41
CA GLY A 50 -11.26 15.11 19.55
C GLY A 50 -12.33 14.70 18.52
N SER A 51 -12.00 13.76 17.62
CA SER A 51 -12.96 13.06 16.76
C SER A 51 -13.47 11.82 17.50
N ALA A 52 -14.80 11.70 17.60
CA ALA A 52 -15.47 10.68 18.40
C ALA A 52 -15.28 9.24 17.88
N ASP A 53 -14.76 9.05 16.66
CA ASP A 53 -14.75 7.76 15.99
C ASP A 53 -13.33 7.24 15.73
N CYS A 54 -12.89 6.28 16.54
CA CYS A 54 -11.79 5.39 16.20
C CYS A 54 -12.22 4.56 14.96
N LEU A 55 -11.55 4.82 13.83
CA LEU A 55 -11.85 4.13 12.57
C LEU A 55 -11.29 2.72 12.54
N LEU A 56 -10.17 2.49 13.23
CA LEU A 56 -9.49 1.21 13.28
C LEU A 56 -9.94 0.39 14.50
N LYS A 57 -11.25 0.11 14.57
CA LYS A 57 -11.88 -0.73 15.59
C LYS A 57 -12.19 -2.13 15.05
N PRO A 58 -12.37 -3.15 15.92
CA PRO A 58 -12.82 -4.47 15.47
C PRO A 58 -14.10 -4.37 14.62
N GLY A 59 -14.07 -5.00 13.44
CA GLY A 59 -15.16 -4.93 12.45
C GLY A 59 -15.08 -3.76 11.46
N ALA A 60 -14.09 -2.87 11.61
CA ALA A 60 -13.77 -1.90 10.57
C ALA A 60 -13.08 -2.57 9.38
N VAL A 61 -13.44 -2.14 8.17
CA VAL A 61 -12.88 -2.67 6.93
C VAL A 61 -11.97 -1.61 6.30
N MET A 62 -10.69 -1.93 6.20
CA MET A 62 -9.72 -1.14 5.45
C MET A 62 -9.53 -1.71 4.05
N LEU A 63 -9.36 -0.84 3.05
CA LEU A 63 -9.00 -1.22 1.69
C LEU A 63 -7.52 -0.88 1.43
N ASP A 64 -6.70 -1.89 1.21
CA ASP A 64 -5.26 -1.80 0.91
C ASP A 64 -5.04 -1.85 -0.61
N VAL A 65 -4.99 -0.67 -1.23
CA VAL A 65 -4.86 -0.49 -2.67
C VAL A 65 -3.43 -0.76 -3.11
N ALA A 66 -3.29 -1.63 -4.13
CA ALA A 66 -2.02 -2.12 -4.63
C ALA A 66 -1.14 -2.74 -3.52
N GLY A 67 -1.78 -3.41 -2.56
CA GLY A 67 -1.11 -4.03 -1.41
C GLY A 67 -0.12 -5.14 -1.75
N GLY A 68 -0.04 -5.56 -3.02
CA GLY A 68 0.96 -6.52 -3.51
C GLY A 68 0.87 -7.86 -2.82
N LYS A 69 1.90 -8.23 -2.04
CA LYS A 69 1.95 -9.48 -1.28
C LYS A 69 1.09 -9.46 -0.01
N GLY A 70 0.49 -8.32 0.34
CA GLY A 70 -0.41 -8.19 1.47
C GLY A 70 0.28 -8.08 2.84
N ASP A 71 1.59 -7.78 2.90
CA ASP A 71 2.34 -7.70 4.17
C ASP A 71 1.68 -6.74 5.18
N LEU A 72 1.24 -5.57 4.72
CA LEU A 72 0.53 -4.59 5.56
C LEU A 72 -0.77 -5.17 6.09
N SER A 73 -1.60 -5.69 5.19
CA SER A 73 -2.88 -6.30 5.49
C SER A 73 -2.75 -7.49 6.45
N TRP A 74 -1.74 -8.34 6.26
CA TRP A 74 -1.45 -9.48 7.14
C TRP A 74 -1.03 -9.03 8.54
N LEU A 75 -0.18 -8.00 8.64
CA LEU A 75 0.25 -7.43 9.93
C LEU A 75 -0.93 -6.81 10.68
N LEU A 76 -1.75 -6.00 10.01
CA LEU A 76 -2.94 -5.39 10.61
C LEU A 76 -3.93 -6.46 11.10
N LEU A 77 -4.13 -7.52 10.32
CA LEU A 77 -5.03 -8.60 10.70
C LEU A 77 -4.50 -9.42 11.88
N ASN A 78 -3.27 -9.92 11.80
CA ASN A 78 -2.74 -10.87 12.78
C ASN A 78 -2.16 -10.20 14.03
N ALA A 79 -1.62 -8.99 13.89
CA ALA A 79 -1.02 -8.24 14.99
C ALA A 79 -2.05 -7.28 15.61
N ASP A 80 -2.85 -6.56 14.81
CA ASP A 80 -3.77 -5.51 15.30
C ASP A 80 -5.24 -5.94 15.38
N GLY A 81 -5.63 -7.03 14.71
CA GLY A 81 -7.03 -7.48 14.67
C GLY A 81 -7.91 -6.58 13.82
N ILE A 82 -7.32 -5.86 12.86
CA ILE A 82 -8.01 -4.96 11.93
C ILE A 82 -8.22 -5.70 10.62
N GLU A 83 -9.46 -5.74 10.12
CA GLU A 83 -9.76 -6.35 8.81
C GLU A 83 -9.23 -5.44 7.70
N SER A 84 -8.36 -6.00 6.86
CA SER A 84 -7.80 -5.32 5.70
C SER A 84 -8.00 -6.19 4.46
N ILE A 85 -8.55 -5.57 3.40
CA ILE A 85 -8.81 -6.21 2.11
C ILE A 85 -7.78 -5.67 1.11
N VAL A 86 -7.02 -6.55 0.50
CA VAL A 86 -6.07 -6.18 -0.56
C VAL A 86 -6.84 -5.98 -1.86
N LEU A 87 -6.69 -4.81 -2.50
CA LEU A 87 -7.17 -4.54 -3.86
C LEU A 87 -5.97 -4.46 -4.79
N ASP A 88 -5.68 -5.54 -5.50
CA ASP A 88 -4.55 -5.62 -6.44
C ASP A 88 -4.93 -6.53 -7.61
N PRO A 89 -4.66 -6.14 -8.88
CA PRO A 89 -4.98 -6.99 -10.03
C PRO A 89 -4.15 -8.29 -10.07
N ARG A 90 -2.97 -8.29 -9.44
CA ARG A 90 -2.13 -9.49 -9.35
C ARG A 90 -2.71 -10.43 -8.31
N SER A 91 -2.50 -11.72 -8.52
CA SER A 91 -2.79 -12.71 -7.48
C SER A 91 -1.99 -12.39 -6.23
N LEU A 92 -2.65 -12.46 -5.07
CA LEU A 92 -1.97 -12.34 -3.80
C LEU A 92 -0.96 -13.50 -3.69
N ALA A 93 0.25 -13.20 -3.22
CA ALA A 93 1.21 -14.23 -2.84
C ALA A 93 0.99 -14.56 -1.36
N SER A 94 1.14 -15.82 -0.97
CA SER A 94 1.01 -16.20 0.45
C SER A 94 2.00 -15.42 1.33
N ALA A 95 1.54 -15.03 2.53
CA ALA A 95 2.36 -14.40 3.57
C ALA A 95 3.40 -15.35 4.21
N ASN A 96 3.70 -16.49 3.58
CA ASN A 96 4.68 -17.50 4.01
C ASN A 96 6.01 -16.93 4.52
N HIS A 97 6.51 -15.84 3.93
CA HIS A 97 7.77 -15.26 4.38
C HIS A 97 7.66 -14.56 5.75
N LEU A 98 6.51 -13.94 6.09
CA LEU A 98 6.21 -13.40 7.41
C LEU A 98 6.01 -14.54 8.40
N ILE A 99 5.20 -15.54 8.04
CA ILE A 99 4.93 -16.73 8.85
C ILE A 99 6.24 -17.43 9.25
N ARG A 100 7.11 -17.72 8.27
CA ARG A 100 8.45 -18.29 8.53
C ARG A 100 9.30 -17.42 9.43
N SER A 101 9.21 -16.09 9.28
CA SER A 101 9.97 -15.16 10.14
C SER A 101 9.43 -15.14 11.56
N VAL A 102 8.11 -15.26 11.75
CA VAL A 102 7.47 -15.35 13.07
C VAL A 102 7.89 -16.65 13.77
N HIS A 103 7.77 -17.81 13.12
CA HIS A 103 8.22 -19.09 13.69
C HIS A 103 9.69 -19.05 14.10
N TRP A 104 10.56 -18.53 13.23
CA TRP A 104 11.97 -18.43 13.56
C TRP A 104 12.23 -17.55 14.79
N LEU A 105 11.54 -16.42 14.91
CA LEU A 105 11.67 -15.52 16.07
C LEU A 105 11.08 -16.14 17.35
N GLU A 106 10.00 -16.90 17.24
CA GLU A 106 9.38 -17.67 18.33
C GLU A 106 10.34 -18.73 18.88
N GLU A 107 11.01 -19.49 18.00
CA GLU A 107 12.03 -20.48 18.36
C GLU A 107 13.32 -19.87 18.92
N HIS A 108 13.57 -18.58 18.66
CA HIS A 108 14.81 -17.88 19.05
C HIS A 108 14.52 -16.64 19.93
N PRO A 109 13.98 -16.80 21.15
CA PRO A 109 13.50 -15.68 21.96
C PRO A 109 14.60 -14.70 22.41
N LYS A 110 15.83 -15.19 22.59
CA LYS A 110 16.98 -14.32 22.87
C LYS A 110 17.24 -13.38 21.71
N GLU A 111 17.28 -13.90 20.48
CA GLU A 111 17.48 -13.09 19.28
C GLU A 111 16.30 -12.14 19.05
N ALA A 112 15.06 -12.62 19.23
CA ALA A 112 13.87 -11.79 19.08
C ALA A 112 13.92 -10.54 19.97
N LYS A 113 14.30 -10.71 21.25
CA LYS A 113 14.53 -9.58 22.17
C LYS A 113 15.61 -8.61 21.69
N LEU A 114 16.71 -9.12 21.13
CA LEU A 114 17.78 -8.26 20.60
C LEU A 114 17.33 -7.50 19.34
N ARG A 115 16.54 -8.12 18.46
CA ARG A 115 16.06 -7.51 17.20
C ARG A 115 14.85 -6.58 17.41
N ALA A 116 14.10 -6.73 18.49
CA ALA A 116 12.99 -5.85 18.82
C ALA A 116 13.43 -4.41 19.12
N VAL A 117 14.70 -4.18 19.51
CA VAL A 117 15.20 -2.86 19.95
C VAL A 117 15.50 -1.94 18.76
N PRO A 118 14.80 -0.79 18.59
CA PRO A 118 14.96 0.09 17.44
C PRO A 118 16.36 0.69 17.25
N SER A 119 17.09 0.93 18.33
CA SER A 119 18.42 1.57 18.30
C SER A 119 19.54 0.65 17.78
N ARG A 120 19.24 -0.61 17.42
CA ARG A 120 20.26 -1.60 17.03
C ARG A 120 20.34 -1.80 15.53
N LEU A 121 21.54 -2.11 15.05
CA LEU A 121 21.78 -2.47 13.63
C LEU A 121 21.00 -3.72 13.20
N THR A 122 20.76 -4.64 14.13
CA THR A 122 19.98 -5.86 13.91
C THR A 122 18.48 -5.65 14.00
N HIS A 123 18.01 -4.41 14.17
CA HIS A 123 16.60 -4.14 14.40
C HIS A 123 15.71 -4.72 13.29
N GLN A 124 14.67 -5.43 13.73
CA GLN A 124 13.63 -6.01 12.89
C GLN A 124 12.29 -5.70 13.58
N PRO A 125 11.47 -4.77 13.07
CA PRO A 125 10.20 -4.39 13.68
C PRO A 125 9.28 -5.57 13.98
N LEU A 126 9.24 -6.58 13.11
CA LEU A 126 8.48 -7.81 13.33
C LEU A 126 8.78 -8.46 14.69
N ALA A 127 10.04 -8.46 15.14
CA ALA A 127 10.43 -9.08 16.40
C ALA A 127 9.78 -8.41 17.62
N ALA A 128 9.46 -7.13 17.54
CA ALA A 128 8.70 -6.44 18.57
C ALA A 128 7.21 -6.83 18.57
N LEU A 129 6.67 -7.26 17.42
CA LEU A 129 5.26 -7.64 17.26
C LEU A 129 4.98 -9.11 17.56
N VAL A 130 6.00 -9.99 17.52
CA VAL A 130 5.85 -11.44 17.72
C VAL A 130 5.07 -11.81 18.99
N PRO A 131 5.33 -11.22 20.18
CA PRO A 131 4.56 -11.56 21.37
C PRO A 131 3.05 -11.33 21.21
N MET A 132 2.67 -10.21 20.58
CA MET A 132 1.28 -9.85 20.33
C MET A 132 0.62 -10.75 19.27
N ILE A 133 1.37 -11.10 18.22
CA ILE A 133 0.90 -12.02 17.16
C ILE A 133 0.63 -13.41 17.74
N ILE A 134 1.53 -13.93 18.58
CA ILE A 134 1.40 -15.23 19.25
C ILE A 134 0.21 -15.21 20.21
N GLU A 135 0.09 -14.17 21.03
CA GLU A 135 -1.03 -14.03 21.97
C GLU A 135 -2.38 -14.10 21.24
N LYS A 136 -2.54 -13.36 20.13
CA LYS A 136 -3.76 -13.39 19.33
C LYS A 136 -4.00 -14.75 18.65
N ARG A 137 -2.95 -15.40 18.17
CA ARG A 137 -3.03 -16.77 17.64
C ARG A 137 -3.57 -17.72 18.71
N ASP A 138 -3.03 -17.65 19.92
CA ASP A 138 -3.38 -18.57 21.00
C ASP A 138 -4.80 -18.29 21.53
N GLN A 139 -5.21 -17.02 21.61
CA GLN A 139 -6.60 -16.63 21.93
C GLN A 139 -7.60 -17.21 20.91
N ARG A 140 -7.28 -17.19 19.61
CA ARG A 140 -8.11 -17.82 18.56
C ARG A 140 -8.19 -19.34 18.73
N ARG A 141 -7.05 -20.02 18.95
CA ARG A 141 -7.01 -21.47 19.19
C ARG A 141 -7.83 -21.90 20.41
N GLN A 142 -7.89 -21.06 21.44
CA GLN A 142 -8.68 -21.31 22.65
C GLN A 142 -10.16 -20.94 22.49
N GLY A 143 -10.60 -20.49 21.30
CA GLY A 143 -11.98 -20.10 21.03
C GLY A 143 -12.41 -18.80 21.73
N GLN A 144 -11.45 -18.01 22.24
CA GLN A 144 -11.73 -16.72 22.89
C GLN A 144 -12.04 -15.61 21.88
N ILE A 145 -11.61 -15.79 20.63
CA ILE A 145 -11.97 -14.94 19.49
C ILE A 145 -12.63 -15.85 18.45
N ALA A 146 -13.90 -15.58 18.13
CA ALA A 146 -14.60 -16.28 17.06
C ALA A 146 -14.08 -15.77 15.71
N ASP A 147 -13.31 -16.59 15.00
CA ASP A 147 -12.83 -16.25 13.65
C ASP A 147 -12.98 -17.42 12.66
N ARG A 148 -13.03 -17.06 11.37
CA ARG A 148 -13.59 -17.83 10.25
C ARG A 148 -12.78 -19.04 9.79
N GLN A 149 -11.57 -19.29 10.31
CA GLN A 149 -10.67 -20.31 9.75
C GLN A 149 -9.84 -21.02 10.84
N ASP A 150 -9.81 -22.36 10.78
CA ASP A 150 -8.91 -23.23 11.57
C ASP A 150 -7.47 -23.17 11.02
N LYS A 151 -6.98 -21.95 10.79
CA LYS A 151 -5.62 -21.67 10.31
C LYS A 151 -4.81 -21.04 11.43
N GLU A 152 -3.51 -21.36 11.46
CA GLU A 152 -2.60 -20.82 12.46
C GLU A 152 -2.52 -19.28 12.42
N PHE A 153 -2.46 -18.73 11.20
CA PHE A 153 -2.54 -17.31 10.94
C PHE A 153 -3.67 -17.04 9.95
N LEU A 154 -4.29 -15.88 10.11
CA LEU A 154 -5.34 -15.43 9.21
C LEU A 154 -4.70 -14.84 7.95
N GLU A 155 -5.33 -15.07 6.81
CA GLU A 155 -4.92 -14.47 5.55
C GLU A 155 -5.88 -13.33 5.19
N PRO A 156 -5.37 -12.18 4.71
CA PRO A 156 -6.23 -11.08 4.30
C PRO A 156 -7.04 -11.47 3.07
N ARG A 157 -8.25 -10.91 2.97
CA ARG A 157 -9.12 -11.13 1.81
C ARG A 157 -8.60 -10.32 0.62
N HIS A 158 -8.78 -10.87 -0.57
CA HIS A 158 -8.23 -10.29 -1.80
C HIS A 158 -9.34 -9.99 -2.81
N LEU A 159 -9.40 -8.74 -3.22
CA LEU A 159 -10.23 -8.27 -4.32
C LEU A 159 -9.34 -8.11 -5.55
N GLN A 160 -9.37 -9.10 -6.45
CA GLN A 160 -8.49 -9.13 -7.62
C GLN A 160 -9.02 -8.23 -8.76
N LEU A 161 -8.93 -6.93 -8.55
CA LEU A 161 -9.33 -5.91 -9.51
C LEU A 161 -8.26 -4.83 -9.62
N LYS A 162 -8.12 -4.26 -10.82
CA LYS A 162 -7.30 -3.07 -11.04
C LYS A 162 -8.09 -1.83 -10.58
N LEU A 163 -7.50 -1.03 -9.69
CA LEU A 163 -8.07 0.28 -9.37
C LEU A 163 -7.63 1.31 -10.42
N ASP A 164 -8.57 1.69 -11.27
CA ASP A 164 -8.42 2.73 -12.28
C ASP A 164 -9.71 3.56 -12.41
N THR A 165 -9.72 4.50 -13.35
CA THR A 165 -10.89 5.35 -13.62
C THR A 165 -12.13 4.54 -13.99
N ALA A 166 -11.99 3.39 -14.64
CA ALA A 166 -13.13 2.56 -15.03
C ALA A 166 -13.79 1.91 -13.81
N LEU A 167 -13.00 1.41 -12.85
CA LEU A 167 -13.54 0.90 -11.59
C LEU A 167 -14.24 1.99 -10.78
N VAL A 168 -13.61 3.17 -10.64
CA VAL A 168 -14.21 4.30 -9.91
C VAL A 168 -15.54 4.73 -10.53
N GLU A 169 -15.61 4.81 -11.86
CA GLU A 169 -16.82 5.19 -12.57
C GLU A 169 -17.92 4.12 -12.46
N ALA A 170 -17.57 2.84 -12.53
CA ALA A 170 -18.52 1.75 -12.29
C ALA A 170 -19.12 1.82 -10.89
N ILE A 171 -18.32 2.13 -9.86
CA ILE A 171 -18.81 2.34 -8.49
C ILE A 171 -19.72 3.56 -8.43
N ARG A 172 -19.35 4.68 -9.07
CA ARG A 172 -20.17 5.91 -9.10
C ARG A 172 -21.55 5.65 -9.70
N GLN A 173 -21.62 4.97 -10.83
CA GLN A 173 -22.87 4.62 -11.50
C GLN A 173 -23.72 3.69 -10.63
N SER A 174 -23.09 2.75 -9.93
CA SER A 174 -23.76 1.79 -9.04
C SER A 174 -24.37 2.49 -7.82
N ILE A 175 -23.67 3.47 -7.23
CA ILE A 175 -24.23 4.32 -6.16
C ILE A 175 -25.43 5.13 -6.66
N GLN A 176 -25.36 5.65 -7.89
CA GLN A 176 -26.48 6.40 -8.49
C GLN A 176 -27.69 5.51 -8.77
N GLU A 177 -27.48 4.28 -9.25
CA GLU A 177 -28.54 3.28 -9.46
C GLU A 177 -29.26 2.95 -8.14
N GLU A 178 -28.53 2.72 -7.05
CA GLU A 178 -29.11 2.49 -5.71
C GLU A 178 -29.91 3.69 -5.19
N SER A 179 -29.50 4.92 -5.51
CA SER A 179 -30.24 6.12 -5.09
C SER A 179 -31.59 6.26 -5.80
N VAL A 180 -31.73 5.69 -7.00
CA VAL A 180 -32.97 5.77 -7.81
C VAL A 180 -33.89 4.59 -7.51
N ALA A 181 -33.33 3.40 -7.30
CA ALA A 181 -34.08 2.21 -6.90
C ALA A 181 -34.43 2.30 -5.41
N ALA A 182 -35.62 2.80 -5.07
CA ALA A 182 -36.13 2.97 -3.69
C ALA A 182 -36.33 1.67 -2.89
N THR A 183 -35.62 0.59 -3.21
CA THR A 183 -35.83 -0.77 -2.68
C THR A 183 -34.52 -1.40 -2.20
N ASN A 184 -34.55 -1.83 -0.93
CA ASN A 184 -33.66 -2.77 -0.22
C ASN A 184 -32.14 -2.71 -0.52
N ARG A 185 -31.35 -2.21 0.45
CA ARG A 185 -29.86 -2.13 0.48
C ARG A 185 -29.11 -3.48 0.34
N GLN A 186 -29.80 -4.56 0.02
CA GLN A 186 -29.22 -5.91 -0.14
C GLN A 186 -29.08 -6.34 -1.60
N HIS A 187 -29.48 -5.52 -2.57
CA HIS A 187 -29.34 -5.86 -3.98
C HIS A 187 -28.03 -5.32 -4.57
N CYS A 188 -27.35 -6.17 -5.33
CA CYS A 188 -26.15 -5.82 -6.08
C CYS A 188 -26.54 -5.04 -7.35
N PRO A 189 -26.07 -3.79 -7.56
CA PRO A 189 -26.47 -2.97 -8.71
C PRO A 189 -26.16 -3.61 -10.06
N SER A 190 -27.03 -3.42 -11.04
CA SER A 190 -26.86 -4.04 -12.37
C SER A 190 -25.66 -3.47 -13.12
N THR A 191 -25.28 -2.21 -12.88
CA THR A 191 -24.05 -1.60 -13.39
C THR A 191 -22.82 -2.28 -12.80
N TRP A 192 -22.82 -2.58 -11.50
CA TRP A 192 -21.72 -3.29 -10.83
C TRP A 192 -21.58 -4.72 -11.35
N LEU A 193 -22.69 -5.45 -11.46
CA LEU A 193 -22.69 -6.81 -12.02
C LEU A 193 -22.08 -6.85 -13.42
N ARG A 194 -22.47 -5.91 -14.29
CA ARG A 194 -21.92 -5.79 -15.65
C ARG A 194 -20.42 -5.52 -15.65
N PHE A 195 -19.95 -4.61 -14.81
CA PHE A 195 -18.52 -4.33 -14.66
C PHE A 195 -17.75 -5.55 -14.13
N TRP A 196 -18.29 -6.21 -13.11
CA TRP A 196 -17.71 -7.40 -12.49
C TRP A 196 -17.52 -8.53 -13.50
N ASP A 197 -18.58 -8.87 -14.23
CA ASP A 197 -18.56 -9.94 -15.23
C ASP A 197 -17.57 -9.66 -16.36
N ALA A 198 -17.43 -8.40 -16.77
CA ALA A 198 -16.46 -8.00 -17.78
C ALA A 198 -15.02 -8.24 -17.29
N ASN A 199 -14.70 -7.85 -16.05
CA ASN A 199 -13.36 -7.99 -15.49
C ASN A 199 -13.00 -9.44 -15.16
N MET A 200 -13.93 -10.22 -14.61
CA MET A 200 -13.67 -11.63 -14.29
C MET A 200 -13.44 -12.48 -15.54
N LYS A 201 -14.14 -12.19 -16.64
CA LYS A 201 -13.87 -12.84 -17.95
C LYS A 201 -12.49 -12.49 -18.50
N SER A 202 -12.06 -11.24 -18.34
CA SER A 202 -10.72 -10.81 -18.78
C SER A 202 -9.60 -11.45 -17.97
N ASN A 203 -9.78 -11.66 -16.66
CA ASN A 203 -8.80 -12.33 -15.80
C ASN A 203 -8.61 -13.83 -16.13
N CYS A 204 -9.67 -14.52 -16.59
CA CYS A 204 -9.58 -15.92 -17.00
C CYS A 204 -8.70 -16.13 -18.27
N GLY A 205 -8.47 -15.09 -19.07
CA GLY A 205 -7.69 -15.15 -20.31
C GLY A 205 -6.23 -14.71 -20.19
N GLN A 206 -5.83 -14.13 -19.05
CA GLN A 206 -4.46 -13.65 -18.81
C GLN A 206 -3.72 -14.59 -17.85
N GLN A 207 -3.40 -15.81 -18.31
CA GLN A 207 -2.19 -16.46 -17.81
C GLN A 207 -1.00 -15.63 -18.30
N VAL A 208 -0.40 -14.88 -17.37
CA VAL A 208 0.70 -13.95 -17.59
C VAL A 208 1.84 -14.67 -18.31
N THR A 209 2.03 -14.38 -19.61
CA THR A 209 3.30 -14.66 -20.28
C THR A 209 4.35 -13.76 -19.65
N ALA A 210 5.27 -14.37 -18.90
CA ALA A 210 6.39 -13.71 -18.27
C ALA A 210 7.23 -12.95 -19.32
N SER A 211 7.12 -11.63 -19.37
CA SER A 211 8.02 -10.80 -20.19
C SER A 211 8.40 -9.45 -19.57
N GLU A 212 8.24 -9.27 -18.26
CA GLU A 212 8.96 -8.23 -17.53
C GLU A 212 10.00 -8.88 -16.61
N PRO A 213 11.29 -8.47 -16.67
CA PRO A 213 12.33 -9.06 -15.84
C PRO A 213 12.13 -8.62 -14.39
N CYS A 214 11.31 -9.38 -13.67
CA CYS A 214 11.21 -9.31 -12.22
C CYS A 214 12.51 -9.88 -11.64
N PHE A 215 13.33 -9.03 -11.03
CA PHE A 215 14.56 -9.39 -10.31
C PHE A 215 14.25 -10.11 -8.98
N LEU A 216 13.47 -11.19 -9.03
CA LEU A 216 13.22 -12.06 -7.88
C LEU A 216 13.79 -13.46 -8.16
N PRO A 217 14.44 -14.07 -7.14
CA PRO A 217 14.98 -15.42 -7.25
C PRO A 217 13.85 -16.42 -7.53
N GLU A 218 14.20 -17.47 -8.26
CA GLU A 218 13.32 -18.51 -8.80
C GLU A 218 12.47 -19.24 -7.74
N SER A 219 12.93 -19.22 -6.49
CA SER A 219 12.23 -19.80 -5.33
C SER A 219 10.98 -19.04 -4.89
N GLU A 220 10.74 -17.82 -5.36
CA GLU A 220 9.53 -17.04 -5.04
C GLU A 220 8.45 -17.13 -6.14
N ARG A 221 8.68 -17.89 -7.23
CA ARG A 221 7.83 -17.75 -8.42
C ARG A 221 6.45 -18.37 -8.31
N HIS A 222 6.19 -19.51 -7.67
CA HIS A 222 4.87 -20.15 -7.73
C HIS A 222 4.45 -20.75 -6.39
N GLN A 223 3.63 -20.04 -5.62
CA GLN A 223 2.68 -20.63 -4.66
C GLN A 223 1.43 -19.74 -4.65
N GLU A 224 0.39 -20.20 -5.34
CA GLU A 224 -0.92 -19.56 -5.44
C GLU A 224 -1.57 -19.50 -4.05
N VAL A 225 -2.23 -18.39 -3.73
CA VAL A 225 -3.09 -18.30 -2.53
C VAL A 225 -4.31 -19.18 -2.75
N ASP A 226 -4.75 -19.87 -1.68
CA ASP A 226 -6.00 -20.64 -1.65
C ASP A 226 -7.14 -19.81 -2.25
N ALA A 227 -7.90 -20.40 -3.18
CA ALA A 227 -9.03 -19.76 -3.85
C ALA A 227 -10.13 -19.26 -2.90
N GLU A 228 -10.09 -19.65 -1.61
CA GLU A 228 -11.05 -19.30 -0.56
C GLU A 228 -10.91 -17.86 -0.05
N GLN A 229 -9.75 -17.21 -0.23
CA GLN A 229 -9.47 -15.86 0.30
C GLN A 229 -9.73 -14.77 -0.75
N THR A 230 -9.80 -15.17 -2.02
CA THR A 230 -10.17 -14.29 -3.13
C THR A 230 -11.68 -14.12 -3.18
N ILE A 231 -12.13 -12.87 -3.28
CA ILE A 231 -13.56 -12.54 -3.40
C ILE A 231 -14.02 -12.86 -4.81
N GLN A 232 -14.85 -13.89 -4.95
CA GLN A 232 -15.34 -14.38 -6.25
C GLN A 232 -16.76 -13.91 -6.59
N ASN A 233 -17.49 -13.39 -5.59
CA ASN A 233 -18.89 -13.00 -5.74
C ASN A 233 -19.04 -11.47 -5.87
N ALA A 234 -19.73 -11.01 -6.91
CA ALA A 234 -19.98 -9.60 -7.16
C ALA A 234 -20.75 -8.90 -6.03
N SER A 235 -21.77 -9.57 -5.48
CA SER A 235 -22.59 -9.04 -4.38
C SER A 235 -21.79 -8.95 -3.09
N GLU A 236 -20.89 -9.91 -2.85
CA GLU A 236 -19.97 -9.86 -1.72
C GLU A 236 -19.01 -8.69 -1.87
N ALA A 237 -18.37 -8.54 -3.04
CA ALA A 237 -17.49 -7.42 -3.33
C ALA A 237 -18.18 -6.06 -3.14
N TRP A 238 -19.41 -5.92 -3.65
CA TRP A 238 -20.22 -4.71 -3.47
C TRP A 238 -20.49 -4.42 -1.99
N GLY A 239 -20.94 -5.44 -1.24
CA GLY A 239 -21.18 -5.31 0.20
C GLY A 239 -19.92 -5.03 1.03
N LEU A 240 -18.72 -5.27 0.48
CA LEU A 240 -17.47 -4.84 1.11
C LEU A 240 -17.17 -3.37 0.81
N LEU A 241 -17.31 -2.95 -0.44
CA LEU A 241 -17.10 -1.56 -0.85
C LEU A 241 -17.95 -0.60 -0.02
N GLN A 242 -19.20 -0.98 0.28
CA GLN A 242 -20.11 -0.20 1.13
C GLN A 242 -19.70 -0.11 2.62
N ARG A 243 -18.81 -0.99 3.09
CA ARG A 243 -18.37 -1.07 4.50
C ARG A 243 -16.97 -0.52 4.74
N ILE A 244 -16.27 -0.12 3.67
CA ILE A 244 -14.94 0.49 3.77
C ILE A 244 -15.03 1.73 4.65
N GLN A 245 -14.09 1.85 5.58
CA GLN A 245 -13.98 2.98 6.50
C GLN A 245 -12.67 3.74 6.33
N LEU A 246 -11.68 3.14 5.66
CA LEU A 246 -10.39 3.76 5.37
C LEU A 246 -9.81 3.14 4.10
N ILE A 247 -9.31 3.97 3.21
CA ILE A 247 -8.55 3.54 2.03
C ILE A 247 -7.08 3.86 2.25
N VAL A 248 -6.21 2.90 2.00
CA VAL A 248 -4.76 3.10 2.10
C VAL A 248 -4.08 2.64 0.82
N GLY A 249 -2.93 3.25 0.53
CA GLY A 249 -2.08 2.82 -0.57
C GLY A 249 -0.62 3.08 -0.24
N PHE A 250 0.16 2.03 -0.02
CA PHE A 250 1.59 2.14 0.25
C PHE A 250 2.37 1.91 -1.04
N HIS A 251 2.74 3.01 -1.71
CA HIS A 251 3.30 3.02 -3.07
C HIS A 251 2.32 2.47 -4.14
N PRO A 252 1.09 3.03 -4.27
CA PRO A 252 0.07 2.47 -5.15
C PRO A 252 0.27 2.83 -6.63
N ASP A 253 1.51 3.15 -7.05
CA ASP A 253 1.94 3.38 -8.43
C ASP A 253 0.85 4.04 -9.31
N GLN A 254 0.35 3.31 -10.31
CA GLN A 254 -0.65 3.78 -11.30
C GLN A 254 -2.03 4.03 -10.68
N ALA A 255 -2.35 3.39 -9.55
CA ALA A 255 -3.61 3.54 -8.84
C ALA A 255 -3.64 4.75 -7.89
N THR A 256 -2.55 5.51 -7.75
CA THR A 256 -2.44 6.65 -6.80
C THR A 256 -3.61 7.64 -6.92
N GLU A 257 -3.95 8.05 -8.13
CA GLU A 257 -5.01 9.04 -8.35
C GLU A 257 -6.41 8.43 -8.17
N ALA A 258 -6.63 7.24 -8.74
CA ALA A 258 -7.90 6.51 -8.59
C ALA A 258 -8.19 6.14 -7.13
N CYS A 259 -7.16 5.93 -6.31
CA CYS A 259 -7.26 5.75 -4.86
C CYS A 259 -7.85 6.97 -4.18
N LEU A 260 -7.39 8.18 -4.53
CA LEU A 260 -7.94 9.43 -4.02
C LEU A 260 -9.37 9.66 -4.53
N ASP A 261 -9.64 9.39 -5.82
CA ASP A 261 -10.98 9.53 -6.40
C ASP A 261 -12.00 8.59 -5.74
N LEU A 262 -11.59 7.36 -5.43
CA LEU A 262 -12.42 6.39 -4.74
C LEU A 262 -12.73 6.84 -3.30
N ALA A 263 -11.75 7.39 -2.59
CA ALA A 263 -11.94 7.91 -1.24
C ALA A 263 -12.95 9.07 -1.21
N VAL A 264 -12.82 10.02 -2.14
CA VAL A 264 -13.75 11.14 -2.29
C VAL A 264 -15.15 10.64 -2.67
N LEU A 265 -15.23 9.67 -3.58
CA LEU A 265 -16.51 9.08 -4.00
C LEU A 265 -17.24 8.39 -2.84
N LEU A 266 -16.54 7.58 -2.06
CA LEU A 266 -17.10 6.84 -0.93
C LEU A 266 -17.23 7.68 0.35
N LYS A 267 -16.67 8.90 0.35
CA LYS A 267 -16.59 9.80 1.51
C LYS A 267 -15.87 9.16 2.70
N VAL A 268 -14.77 8.47 2.43
CA VAL A 268 -13.96 7.79 3.43
C VAL A 268 -12.56 8.38 3.50
N PRO A 269 -11.94 8.46 4.68
CA PRO A 269 -10.56 8.92 4.84
C PRO A 269 -9.59 8.07 4.02
N VAL A 270 -8.44 8.68 3.74
CA VAL A 270 -7.43 8.10 2.86
C VAL A 270 -6.03 8.36 3.39
N ALA A 271 -5.12 7.40 3.22
CA ALA A 271 -3.69 7.59 3.44
C ALA A 271 -2.87 6.94 2.32
N ILE A 272 -2.15 7.76 1.55
CA ILE A 272 -1.42 7.34 0.35
C ILE A 272 0.04 7.74 0.48
N VAL A 273 0.95 6.86 0.07
CA VAL A 273 2.37 7.18 -0.13
C VAL A 273 2.66 7.15 -1.63
N PRO A 274 2.56 8.29 -2.34
CA PRO A 274 2.86 8.34 -3.77
C PRO A 274 4.34 8.03 -4.04
N CYS A 275 4.64 7.33 -5.13
CA CYS A 275 6.00 6.92 -5.51
C CYS A 275 6.38 7.37 -6.92
N CYS A 276 5.57 6.97 -7.90
CA CYS A 276 5.85 7.05 -9.32
C CYS A 276 4.84 7.97 -10.04
N VAL A 277 5.31 8.74 -11.01
CA VAL A 277 4.51 9.78 -11.70
C VAL A 277 3.81 9.25 -12.94
N PHE A 278 4.45 8.32 -13.65
CA PHE A 278 4.00 7.74 -14.93
C PHE A 278 3.46 8.79 -15.93
N PRO A 279 4.27 9.82 -16.30
CA PRO A 279 3.77 10.91 -17.13
C PRO A 279 3.24 10.44 -18.49
N SER A 280 3.82 9.39 -19.07
CA SER A 280 3.36 8.80 -20.34
C SER A 280 2.00 8.13 -20.24
N GLU A 281 1.68 7.51 -19.10
CA GLU A 281 0.39 6.85 -18.87
C GLU A 281 -0.69 7.82 -18.42
N PHE A 282 -0.30 8.91 -17.75
CA PHE A 282 -1.20 9.97 -17.30
C PHE A 282 -0.86 11.30 -17.99
N PRO A 283 -1.00 11.38 -19.33
CA PRO A 283 -0.66 12.57 -20.09
C PRO A 283 -1.56 13.75 -19.77
N ASP A 284 -2.71 13.53 -19.14
CA ASP A 284 -3.74 14.54 -18.87
C ASP A 284 -3.65 15.16 -17.46
N ARG A 285 -2.75 14.69 -16.59
CA ARG A 285 -2.50 15.34 -15.30
C ARG A 285 -1.98 16.75 -15.51
N ARG A 286 -2.75 17.75 -15.08
CA ARG A 286 -2.40 19.18 -15.15
C ARG A 286 -2.38 19.78 -13.75
N LEU A 287 -1.29 20.45 -13.44
CA LEU A 287 -1.09 21.23 -12.21
C LEU A 287 -1.32 22.71 -12.54
N GLU A 288 -2.13 23.39 -11.74
CA GLU A 288 -2.32 24.84 -11.84
C GLU A 288 -1.20 25.54 -11.05
N ILE A 289 -0.54 26.52 -11.64
CA ILE A 289 0.52 27.30 -10.99
C ILE A 289 0.14 28.77 -11.09
N GLU A 290 0.08 29.41 -9.93
CA GLU A 290 -0.01 30.87 -9.81
C GLU A 290 1.41 31.44 -9.81
N GLN A 291 1.68 32.34 -10.75
CA GLN A 291 2.93 33.10 -10.81
C GLN A 291 2.62 34.58 -10.61
N GLU A 292 3.24 35.18 -9.60
CA GLU A 292 3.19 36.62 -9.41
C GLU A 292 4.24 37.28 -10.31
N ASN A 293 3.77 38.18 -11.17
CA ASN A 293 4.60 38.95 -12.07
C ASN A 293 5.23 40.15 -11.34
N TYR A 294 6.27 40.74 -11.95
CA TYR A 294 6.97 41.91 -11.39
C TYR A 294 6.08 43.14 -11.15
N ASP A 295 4.92 43.22 -11.79
CA ASP A 295 3.91 44.26 -11.63
C ASP A 295 2.87 43.95 -10.52
N GLY A 296 3.04 42.84 -9.80
CA GLY A 296 2.09 42.34 -8.79
C GLY A 296 0.86 41.63 -9.37
N ALA A 297 0.80 41.43 -10.70
CA ALA A 297 -0.30 40.69 -11.32
C ALA A 297 -0.08 39.17 -11.17
N VAL A 298 -1.10 38.45 -10.67
CA VAL A 298 -1.06 36.98 -10.58
C VAL A 298 -1.56 36.37 -11.88
N THR A 299 -0.70 35.61 -12.55
CA THR A 299 -1.06 34.83 -13.75
C THR A 299 -1.23 33.37 -13.38
N ARG A 300 -2.36 32.77 -13.78
CA ARG A 300 -2.62 31.33 -13.65
C ARG A 300 -2.18 30.61 -14.92
N THR A 301 -1.29 29.64 -14.77
CA THR A 301 -0.83 28.78 -15.86
C THR A 301 -1.05 27.32 -15.51
N THR A 302 -1.26 26.47 -16.49
CA THR A 302 -1.36 25.01 -16.29
C THR A 302 -0.13 24.33 -16.85
N THR A 303 0.49 23.45 -16.08
CA THR A 303 1.61 22.61 -16.55
C THR A 303 1.28 21.13 -16.45
N ARG A 304 1.92 20.30 -17.28
CA ARG A 304 1.79 18.84 -17.20
C ARG A 304 2.62 18.32 -16.02
N VAL A 305 2.04 17.40 -15.25
CA VAL A 305 2.75 16.73 -14.16
C VAL A 305 3.77 15.74 -14.74
N ARG A 306 5.05 15.95 -14.41
CA ARG A 306 6.19 15.17 -14.94
C ARG A 306 7.15 14.69 -13.87
N ASP A 307 7.18 15.35 -12.72
CA ASP A 307 8.04 14.98 -11.60
C ASP A 307 7.25 14.70 -10.31
N TYR A 308 7.97 14.16 -9.33
CA TYR A 308 7.39 13.74 -8.06
C TYR A 308 6.84 14.91 -7.25
N HIS A 309 7.49 16.08 -7.29
CA HIS A 309 7.03 17.24 -6.55
C HIS A 309 5.71 17.78 -7.15
N GLN A 310 5.64 17.86 -8.47
CA GLN A 310 4.42 18.23 -9.19
C GLN A 310 3.29 17.24 -8.92
N LEU A 311 3.58 15.94 -8.79
CA LEU A 311 2.57 14.94 -8.41
C LEU A 311 1.98 15.22 -7.03
N LEU A 312 2.81 15.53 -6.03
CA LEU A 312 2.32 15.86 -4.69
C LEU A 312 1.43 17.11 -4.71
N LEU A 313 1.88 18.17 -5.40
CA LEU A 313 1.09 19.40 -5.54
C LEU A 313 -0.22 19.14 -6.27
N TYR A 314 -0.20 18.31 -7.32
CA TYR A 314 -1.38 17.96 -8.10
C TYR A 314 -2.42 17.24 -7.24
N LEU A 315 -2.01 16.27 -6.44
CA LEU A 315 -2.90 15.56 -5.53
C LEU A 315 -3.46 16.49 -4.46
N GLN A 316 -2.64 17.40 -3.91
CA GLN A 316 -3.11 18.42 -2.95
C GLN A 316 -4.05 19.46 -3.59
N GLN A 317 -3.89 19.81 -4.87
CA GLN A 317 -4.86 20.66 -5.58
C GLN A 317 -6.17 19.93 -5.82
N LYS A 318 -6.10 18.64 -6.17
CA LYS A 318 -7.27 17.79 -6.41
C LYS A 318 -8.08 17.57 -5.12
N GLN A 319 -7.42 17.46 -3.97
CA GLN A 319 -8.07 17.49 -2.65
C GLN A 319 -7.33 18.45 -1.70
N PRO A 320 -7.77 19.72 -1.61
CA PRO A 320 -7.11 20.77 -0.81
C PRO A 320 -6.97 20.45 0.67
N LYS A 321 -7.82 19.57 1.20
CA LYS A 321 -7.80 19.17 2.61
C LYS A 321 -6.77 18.06 2.90
N LEU A 322 -6.05 17.53 1.90
CA LEU A 322 -5.00 16.56 2.13
C LEU A 322 -3.86 17.15 2.97
N ARG A 323 -3.62 16.52 4.11
CA ARG A 323 -2.45 16.72 4.95
C ARG A 323 -1.25 16.01 4.33
N LYS A 324 -0.06 16.49 4.70
CA LYS A 324 1.23 15.94 4.25
C LYS A 324 2.11 15.70 5.46
N ASP A 325 2.66 14.51 5.57
CA ASP A 325 3.64 14.15 6.61
C ASP A 325 4.77 13.29 6.03
N THR A 326 5.82 13.08 6.81
CA THR A 326 7.01 12.32 6.41
C THR A 326 7.16 11.08 7.28
N LEU A 327 7.16 9.91 6.63
CA LEU A 327 7.38 8.62 7.28
C LEU A 327 8.86 8.47 7.65
N ALA A 328 9.09 8.00 8.88
CA ALA A 328 10.42 7.87 9.48
C ALA A 328 11.20 6.64 8.95
N PHE A 329 11.30 6.48 7.63
CA PHE A 329 12.23 5.56 7.00
C PHE A 329 13.13 6.30 6.00
N HIS A 330 14.32 5.74 5.79
CA HIS A 330 15.35 6.37 4.98
C HIS A 330 14.90 6.55 3.52
N GLN A 331 14.98 7.79 3.02
CA GLN A 331 14.75 8.13 1.64
C GLN A 331 15.97 7.68 0.81
N THR A 332 15.78 6.69 -0.06
CA THR A 332 16.74 6.34 -1.11
C THR A 332 16.34 7.03 -2.42
N GLU A 333 17.20 7.05 -3.43
CA GLU A 333 16.88 7.62 -4.76
C GLU A 333 15.55 7.12 -5.32
N THR A 334 15.19 5.87 -5.01
CA THR A 334 13.97 5.20 -5.45
C THR A 334 12.83 5.19 -4.43
N SER A 335 13.03 5.62 -3.18
CA SER A 335 12.00 5.46 -2.14
C SER A 335 11.41 6.78 -1.71
N ARG A 336 10.11 6.91 -1.88
CA ARG A 336 9.33 8.05 -1.41
C ARG A 336 8.75 7.76 -0.04
N ASN A 337 8.89 8.72 0.87
CA ASN A 337 8.48 8.64 2.28
C ASN A 337 7.45 9.72 2.67
N ILE A 338 6.92 10.46 1.71
CA ILE A 338 5.84 11.42 1.99
C ILE A 338 4.52 10.68 1.97
N VAL A 339 3.75 10.83 3.04
CA VAL A 339 2.36 10.37 3.10
C VAL A 339 1.43 11.57 2.92
N LEU A 340 0.48 11.44 1.99
CA LEU A 340 -0.65 12.33 1.84
C LEU A 340 -1.86 11.66 2.47
N TYR A 341 -2.56 12.35 3.36
CA TYR A 341 -3.66 11.73 4.11
C TYR A 341 -4.76 12.72 4.48
N ALA A 342 -5.96 12.21 4.72
CA ALA A 342 -7.11 12.98 5.21
C ALA A 342 -7.79 12.25 6.36
N LEU A 343 -8.34 13.02 7.30
CA LEU A 343 -9.20 12.55 8.38
C LEU A 343 -10.68 12.48 7.94
N PRO A 344 -11.57 11.81 8.69
CA PRO A 344 -13.00 11.69 8.34
C PRO A 344 -13.69 13.02 7.99
N GLU A 345 -13.42 14.07 8.76
CA GLU A 345 -13.99 15.41 8.58
C GLU A 345 -13.43 16.18 7.35
N GLU A 346 -12.41 15.61 6.70
CA GLU A 346 -11.64 16.25 5.63
C GLU A 346 -11.97 15.72 4.22
N ILE A 347 -12.78 14.67 4.09
CA ILE A 347 -13.13 14.08 2.80
C ILE A 347 -14.45 14.63 2.26
#